data_AF-A0A1C6WFR5-F1
#
_entry.id   AF-A0A1C6WFR5-F1
#
_cell.length_a   1.000
_cell.length_b   1.000
_cell.length_c   1.000
_cell.angle_alpha   90.00
_cell.angle_beta   90.00
_cell.angle_gamma   90.00
#
_symmetry.space_group_name_H-M   'P 1'
#
loop_
_entity.id
_entity.type
_entity.pdbx_description
1 polymer ?
#
loop_
_entity_poly.entity_id
_entity_poly.type
_entity_poly.pdbx_seq_one_letter_code
_entity_poly.pdbx_strand_id
1 'polypeptide(L)'
;MENSSDNIEKVYYEIHTINNYFWEDNDGKLKVNPKWTSIHNYCYYGDTPGKYKCNDYLEMTICSVIYLLKTLKETYKLKDDKIAEYAILWLNYNLNINSNNNFTNLNEFYTKYIETNNNCYNDKTKGDDTTTYKNIIDANKDLTNMNIKEISKFSDPFSILFYLYHAYHHDYWDCNKNLGHAKKFYDQFKDLNNDSNNIENSLYNKLLSTLSNDYNNLKNIFYDINDSCEFPSLPQIKPKKNSAQISGKGSGQIMGQSSYSIEDVYKEIKKVDDCLQTGMISTGGRCSIDYVLNDYCPEKNGERQCETICDKISAGFIWLLISFENLCDSQCSDDENEKYAEYGILWLGYKLNQILNEGATTLKDFYTEHIKNNKDEIDYKDRLDNKIDSMDINIKDISNIYEAFGILCEMYNVYNENDKECTNCLQNAEDFVQQIEKLNKDPSIARNDSYSKILSTLSNDYNYLKKYYADNCSECSNIPNFPEIKTSQFSVESSTPSHVQDNSHSSLQGSE
;
A
#
# COMPACT_ATOMS: atom_id res chain seq x y z
N MET A 1 5.21 2.11 0.98
CA MET A 1 3.94 2.45 1.67
C MET A 1 2.98 3.20 0.75
N GLU A 2 2.39 2.49 -0.20
CA GLU A 2 1.17 2.96 -0.88
C GLU A 2 -0.03 2.89 0.06
N ASN A 3 -0.80 3.98 0.03
CA ASN A 3 -2.03 4.21 0.77
C ASN A 3 -3.13 3.35 0.13
N SER A 4 -3.89 2.58 0.91
CA SER A 4 -5.20 2.13 0.43
C SER A 4 -6.09 3.37 0.22
N SER A 5 -6.79 3.45 -0.92
CA SER A 5 -7.76 4.52 -1.25
C SER A 5 -8.73 4.81 -0.09
N ASP A 6 -9.20 3.77 0.60
CA ASP A 6 -10.16 3.87 1.72
C ASP A 6 -9.64 4.61 2.96
N ASN A 7 -8.32 4.63 3.15
CA ASN A 7 -7.70 5.32 4.27
C ASN A 7 -7.47 6.78 3.95
N ILE A 8 -7.13 7.10 2.70
CA ILE A 8 -6.88 8.48 2.27
C ILE A 8 -8.18 9.28 2.17
N GLU A 9 -9.28 8.64 1.76
CA GLU A 9 -10.62 9.24 1.77
C GLU A 9 -11.01 9.68 3.19
N LYS A 10 -10.90 8.79 4.18
CA LYS A 10 -11.20 9.09 5.59
C LYS A 10 -10.29 10.19 6.14
N VAL A 11 -9.01 10.16 5.80
CA VAL A 11 -8.04 11.22 6.19
C VAL A 11 -8.52 12.57 5.69
N TYR A 12 -8.83 12.68 4.40
CA TYR A 12 -9.24 13.95 3.80
C TYR A 12 -10.62 14.40 4.28
N TYR A 13 -11.54 13.48 4.54
CA TYR A 13 -12.83 13.79 5.15
C TYR A 13 -12.68 14.39 6.56
N GLU A 14 -11.84 13.81 7.40
CA GLU A 14 -11.53 14.35 8.73
C GLU A 14 -10.83 15.71 8.65
N ILE A 15 -9.86 15.86 7.74
CA ILE A 15 -9.16 17.12 7.51
C ILE A 15 -10.15 18.22 7.11
N HIS A 16 -11.05 17.95 6.17
CA HIS A 16 -12.11 18.90 5.81
C HIS A 16 -13.04 19.19 6.99
N THR A 17 -13.42 18.17 7.76
CA THR A 17 -14.30 18.31 8.92
C THR A 17 -13.68 19.24 9.96
N ILE A 18 -12.44 18.98 10.37
CA ILE A 18 -11.68 19.79 11.33
C ILE A 18 -11.43 21.20 10.79
N ASN A 19 -11.17 21.35 9.49
CA ASN A 19 -11.02 22.65 8.86
C ASN A 19 -12.26 23.57 9.04
N ASN A 20 -13.45 22.97 9.25
CA ASN A 20 -14.69 23.71 9.48
C ASN A 20 -15.04 23.87 10.98
N TYR A 21 -14.13 23.52 11.89
CA TYR A 21 -14.35 23.67 13.34
C TYR A 21 -14.18 25.12 13.80
N PHE A 22 -13.35 25.91 13.13
CA PHE A 22 -13.06 27.29 13.53
C PHE A 22 -12.64 28.13 12.32
N TRP A 23 -12.80 29.45 12.42
CA TRP A 23 -12.41 30.42 11.39
C TRP A 23 -12.20 31.79 12.02
N GLU A 24 -11.59 32.72 11.29
CA GLU A 24 -11.58 34.14 11.67
C GLU A 24 -12.72 34.88 10.96
N ASP A 25 -13.43 35.74 11.68
CA ASP A 25 -14.37 36.67 11.06
C ASP A 25 -13.62 37.84 10.36
N ASN A 26 -14.36 38.72 9.70
CA ASN A 26 -13.80 39.86 8.99
C ASN A 26 -13.03 40.85 9.90
N ASP A 27 -13.21 40.77 11.23
CA ASP A 27 -12.45 41.57 12.21
C ASP A 27 -11.18 40.85 12.70
N GLY A 28 -10.85 39.67 12.15
CA GLY A 28 -9.75 38.82 12.62
C GLY A 28 -10.03 38.14 13.96
N LYS A 29 -11.30 38.03 14.38
CA LYS A 29 -11.66 37.37 15.65
C LYS A 29 -11.94 35.90 15.40
N LEU A 30 -11.32 35.05 16.20
CA LEU A 30 -11.59 33.62 16.24
C LEU A 30 -13.07 33.33 16.52
N LYS A 31 -13.66 32.51 15.65
CA LYS A 31 -14.96 31.85 15.83
C LYS A 31 -14.76 30.35 15.87
N VAL A 32 -15.56 29.69 16.70
CA VAL A 32 -15.59 28.23 16.80
C VAL A 32 -17.01 27.77 16.52
N ASN A 33 -17.14 26.73 15.71
CA ASN A 33 -18.41 26.12 15.38
C ASN A 33 -19.06 25.59 16.68
N PRO A 34 -20.30 26.01 17.00
CA PRO A 34 -20.97 25.58 18.23
C PRO A 34 -21.10 24.07 18.38
N LYS A 35 -21.15 23.32 17.27
CA LYS A 35 -21.22 21.85 17.28
C LYS A 35 -19.91 21.19 17.71
N TRP A 36 -18.78 21.88 17.55
CA TRP A 36 -17.43 21.32 17.70
C TRP A 36 -16.62 22.02 18.79
N THR A 37 -17.31 22.54 19.81
CA THR A 37 -16.67 23.22 20.95
C THR A 37 -15.74 22.31 21.75
N SER A 38 -15.84 20.97 21.59
CA SER A 38 -14.92 19.99 22.18
C SER A 38 -13.47 20.15 21.74
N ILE A 39 -13.19 20.84 20.62
CA ILE A 39 -11.83 21.15 20.18
C ILE A 39 -11.04 21.95 21.23
N HIS A 40 -11.74 22.76 22.03
CA HIS A 40 -11.16 23.51 23.14
C HIS A 40 -10.57 22.61 24.24
N ASN A 41 -10.99 21.34 24.34
CA ASN A 41 -10.38 20.41 25.30
C ASN A 41 -8.92 20.07 24.96
N TYR A 42 -8.48 20.40 23.74
CA TYR A 42 -7.09 20.26 23.31
C TYR A 42 -6.29 21.57 23.47
N CYS A 43 -6.93 22.65 23.94
CA CYS A 43 -6.33 23.95 24.25
C CYS A 43 -5.83 24.02 25.69
N TYR A 44 -4.56 23.68 25.93
CA TYR A 44 -3.91 23.77 27.25
C TYR A 44 -2.96 24.97 27.39
N TYR A 45 -3.46 26.18 27.15
CA TYR A 45 -2.71 27.42 27.31
C TYR A 45 -2.82 27.98 28.74
N GLY A 46 -1.77 27.83 29.56
CA GLY A 46 -1.58 28.50 30.86
C GLY A 46 -1.90 27.70 32.13
N ASP A 47 -1.45 28.22 33.29
CA ASP A 47 -1.49 27.56 34.60
C ASP A 47 -2.85 27.63 35.34
N THR A 48 -3.91 28.11 34.69
CA THR A 48 -5.16 28.45 35.40
C THR A 48 -6.23 27.36 35.21
N PRO A 49 -6.62 26.61 36.26
CA PRO A 49 -7.65 25.59 36.16
C PRO A 49 -9.00 26.22 35.76
N GLY A 50 -9.59 25.76 34.65
CA GLY A 50 -10.95 26.15 34.23
C GLY A 50 -11.06 27.19 33.11
N LYS A 51 -9.95 27.59 32.45
CA LYS A 51 -9.96 28.42 31.24
C LYS A 51 -9.27 27.72 30.05
N TYR A 52 -9.79 26.56 29.64
CA TYR A 52 -9.31 25.80 28.49
C TYR A 52 -9.82 26.37 27.16
N LYS A 53 -9.50 27.63 26.83
CA LYS A 53 -9.93 28.24 25.57
C LYS A 53 -8.73 28.86 24.85
N CYS A 54 -8.44 28.35 23.66
CA CYS A 54 -7.65 29.07 22.68
C CYS A 54 -8.34 30.40 22.37
N ASN A 55 -7.57 31.48 22.42
CA ASN A 55 -8.05 32.85 22.28
C ASN A 55 -7.80 33.42 20.88
N ASP A 56 -6.89 32.79 20.12
CA ASP A 56 -6.60 33.17 18.74
C ASP A 56 -6.56 31.96 17.79
N TYR A 57 -6.54 32.25 16.49
CA TYR A 57 -6.57 31.26 15.42
C TYR A 57 -5.34 30.36 15.39
N LEU A 58 -4.16 30.87 15.76
CA LEU A 58 -2.92 30.10 15.76
C LEU A 58 -2.89 29.09 16.92
N GLU A 59 -3.32 29.51 18.11
CA GLU A 59 -3.57 28.62 19.25
C GLU A 59 -4.59 27.54 18.89
N MET A 60 -5.67 27.91 18.20
CA MET A 60 -6.69 26.95 17.78
C MET A 60 -6.18 25.96 16.72
N THR A 61 -5.39 26.46 15.77
CA THR A 61 -4.77 25.64 14.71
C THR A 61 -3.94 24.53 15.32
N ILE A 62 -3.08 24.85 16.28
CA ILE A 62 -2.22 23.82 16.85
C ILE A 62 -2.96 22.80 17.72
N CYS A 63 -3.99 23.22 18.46
CA CYS A 63 -4.82 22.28 19.20
C CYS A 63 -5.58 21.34 18.26
N SER A 64 -5.95 21.86 17.10
CA SER A 64 -6.60 21.08 16.05
C SER A 64 -5.64 20.13 15.35
N VAL A 65 -4.34 20.47 15.22
CA VAL A 65 -3.31 19.51 14.77
C VAL A 65 -3.26 18.31 15.73
N ILE A 66 -3.26 18.54 17.04
CA ILE A 66 -3.22 17.45 18.05
C ILE A 66 -4.46 16.57 17.95
N TYR A 67 -5.62 17.21 17.84
CA TYR A 67 -6.87 16.49 17.65
C TYR A 67 -6.84 15.67 16.36
N LEU A 68 -6.35 16.22 15.26
CA LEU A 68 -6.19 15.50 13.99
C LEU A 68 -5.25 14.30 14.16
N LEU A 69 -4.05 14.49 14.73
CA LEU A 69 -3.09 13.41 14.99
C LEU A 69 -3.73 12.29 15.83
N LYS A 70 -4.47 12.66 16.88
CA LYS A 70 -5.18 11.72 17.75
C LYS A 70 -6.27 10.97 17.03
N THR A 71 -7.09 11.67 16.25
CA THR A 71 -8.17 11.05 15.47
C THR A 71 -7.58 10.07 14.46
N LEU A 72 -6.59 10.51 13.67
CA LEU A 72 -5.94 9.67 12.66
C LEU A 72 -5.21 8.47 13.26
N LYS A 73 -4.56 8.62 14.42
CA LYS A 73 -3.86 7.52 15.11
C LYS A 73 -4.81 6.59 15.86
N GLU A 74 -5.65 7.12 16.74
CA GLU A 74 -6.47 6.31 17.66
C GLU A 74 -7.73 5.75 16.99
N THR A 75 -8.32 6.50 16.05
CA THR A 75 -9.57 6.09 15.38
C THR A 75 -9.30 5.38 14.07
N TYR A 76 -8.40 5.93 13.25
CA TYR A 76 -8.10 5.39 11.92
C TYR A 76 -6.87 4.47 11.88
N LYS A 77 -6.10 4.36 12.97
CA LYS A 77 -4.94 3.45 13.11
C LYS A 77 -3.91 3.60 11.98
N LEU A 78 -3.72 4.82 11.48
CA LEU A 78 -2.75 5.10 10.44
C LEU A 78 -1.32 5.07 10.99
N LYS A 79 -0.34 4.88 10.11
CA LYS A 79 1.08 4.91 10.48
C LYS A 79 1.57 6.32 10.75
N ASP A 80 2.52 6.45 11.66
CA ASP A 80 2.95 7.74 12.21
C ASP A 80 3.55 8.68 11.15
N ASP A 81 4.28 8.14 10.18
CA ASP A 81 4.86 8.90 9.07
C ASP A 81 3.79 9.57 8.19
N LYS A 82 2.76 8.82 7.80
CA LYS A 82 1.64 9.33 7.00
C LYS A 82 0.78 10.32 7.78
N ILE A 83 0.49 10.03 9.04
CA ILE A 83 -0.27 10.94 9.90
C ILE A 83 0.45 12.29 10.01
N ALA A 84 1.76 12.28 10.21
CA ALA A 84 2.55 13.48 10.34
C ALA A 84 2.56 14.30 9.05
N GLU A 85 2.73 13.66 7.89
CA GLU A 85 2.73 14.33 6.58
C GLU A 85 1.44 15.14 6.35
N TYR A 86 0.27 14.52 6.55
CA TYR A 86 -1.02 15.20 6.37
C TYR A 86 -1.30 16.27 7.43
N ALA A 87 -0.90 16.02 8.69
CA ALA A 87 -1.01 17.02 9.74
C ALA A 87 -0.13 18.25 9.47
N ILE A 88 1.07 18.07 8.91
CA ILE A 88 1.98 19.14 8.51
C ILE A 88 1.43 19.91 7.30
N LEU A 89 0.88 19.22 6.28
CA LEU A 89 0.22 19.86 5.14
C LEU A 89 -0.98 20.72 5.58
N TRP A 90 -1.79 20.20 6.51
CA TRP A 90 -2.92 20.94 7.05
C TRP A 90 -2.49 22.13 7.92
N LEU A 91 -1.46 21.96 8.75
CA LEU A 91 -0.86 23.06 9.49
C LEU A 91 -0.35 24.17 8.55
N ASN A 92 0.39 23.79 7.51
CA ASN A 92 0.87 24.71 6.48
C ASN A 92 -0.28 25.47 5.80
N TYR A 93 -1.35 24.78 5.44
CA TYR A 93 -2.53 25.40 4.84
C TYR A 93 -3.13 26.49 5.75
N ASN A 94 -3.34 26.20 7.04
CA ASN A 94 -3.90 27.17 7.99
C ASN A 94 -2.94 28.36 8.24
N LEU A 95 -1.64 28.12 8.30
CA LEU A 95 -0.65 29.20 8.44
C LEU A 95 -0.57 30.07 7.18
N ASN A 96 -0.77 29.50 6.00
CA ASN A 96 -0.80 30.26 4.75
C ASN A 96 -2.04 31.16 4.65
N ILE A 97 -3.19 30.71 5.18
CA ILE A 97 -4.41 31.55 5.28
C ILE A 97 -4.13 32.76 6.17
N ASN A 98 -3.51 32.54 7.33
CA ASN A 98 -3.15 33.62 8.26
C ASN A 98 -1.73 34.15 7.97
N SER A 99 -1.55 34.69 6.77
CA SER A 99 -0.28 35.13 6.18
C SER A 99 0.46 36.26 6.93
N ASN A 100 -0.11 36.78 8.02
CA ASN A 100 0.51 37.80 8.87
C ASN A 100 1.56 37.24 9.87
N ASN A 101 1.99 36.00 9.68
CA ASN A 101 2.98 35.37 10.53
C ASN A 101 4.41 35.61 10.01
N ASN A 102 5.37 35.79 10.92
CA ASN A 102 6.77 36.09 10.60
C ASN A 102 7.67 34.85 10.65
N PHE A 103 7.12 33.63 10.52
CA PHE A 103 7.89 32.39 10.65
C PHE A 103 8.70 32.12 9.39
N THR A 104 9.93 31.65 9.54
CA THR A 104 10.76 31.26 8.39
C THR A 104 10.48 29.83 7.90
N ASN A 105 9.97 28.97 8.80
CA ASN A 105 9.55 27.59 8.55
C ASN A 105 8.47 27.17 9.58
N LEU A 106 7.86 26.00 9.38
CA LEU A 106 6.83 25.49 10.29
C LEU A 106 7.40 25.11 11.66
N ASN A 107 8.68 24.73 11.74
CA ASN A 107 9.33 24.38 13.00
C ASN A 107 9.42 25.58 13.97
N GLU A 108 9.63 26.81 13.48
CA GLU A 108 9.59 28.01 14.34
C GLU A 108 8.20 28.24 14.95
N PHE A 109 7.14 28.04 14.16
CA PHE A 109 5.77 28.07 14.65
C PHE A 109 5.53 26.98 15.70
N TYR A 110 5.92 25.76 15.35
CA TYR A 110 5.80 24.57 16.19
C TYR A 110 6.49 24.78 17.55
N THR A 111 7.77 25.11 17.58
CA THR A 111 8.53 25.37 18.82
C THR A 111 7.89 26.50 19.64
N LYS A 112 7.45 27.60 19.00
CA LYS A 112 6.83 28.73 19.72
C LYS A 112 5.51 28.35 20.41
N TYR A 113 4.63 27.64 19.73
CA TYR A 113 3.26 27.39 20.21
C TYR A 113 3.09 26.06 20.95
N ILE A 114 3.99 25.10 20.76
CA ILE A 114 3.92 23.77 21.35
C ILE A 114 4.85 23.63 22.54
N GLU A 115 6.15 23.90 22.36
CA GLU A 115 7.14 23.67 23.43
C GLU A 115 6.91 24.60 24.63
N THR A 116 6.32 25.77 24.39
CA THR A 116 6.18 26.80 25.42
C THR A 116 4.85 26.69 26.18
N ASN A 117 3.78 26.13 25.60
CA ASN A 117 2.41 26.38 26.10
C ASN A 117 1.34 25.28 25.85
N ASN A 118 1.67 24.03 25.47
CA ASN A 118 0.61 23.01 25.27
C ASN A 118 0.96 21.62 25.84
N ASN A 119 0.42 21.28 27.01
CA ASN A 119 0.73 20.03 27.72
C ASN A 119 0.20 18.77 27.03
N CYS A 120 -0.88 18.82 26.25
CA CYS A 120 -1.45 17.62 25.62
C CYS A 120 -0.59 17.06 24.48
N TYR A 121 0.40 17.84 24.05
CA TYR A 121 1.34 17.44 23.01
C TYR A 121 2.36 16.39 23.50
N ASN A 122 2.63 16.40 24.81
CA ASN A 122 3.45 15.40 25.50
C ASN A 122 2.61 14.20 25.99
N ASP A 123 1.30 14.21 25.77
CA ASP A 123 0.45 13.08 26.14
C ASP A 123 0.85 11.86 25.32
N LYS A 124 0.83 10.70 25.98
CA LYS A 124 1.08 9.41 25.35
C LYS A 124 -0.10 9.03 24.47
N THR A 125 0.19 8.46 23.32
CA THR A 125 -0.83 7.90 22.43
C THR A 125 -1.43 6.65 23.07
N LYS A 126 -2.75 6.41 22.94
CA LYS A 126 -3.35 5.19 23.52
C LYS A 126 -2.76 3.92 22.89
N GLY A 127 -2.30 3.00 23.74
CA GLY A 127 -1.77 1.69 23.33
C GLY A 127 -0.25 1.65 23.15
N ASP A 128 0.44 2.79 23.28
CA ASP A 128 1.90 2.86 23.30
C ASP A 128 2.36 3.77 24.45
N ASP A 129 3.02 3.17 25.43
CA ASP A 129 3.49 3.87 26.63
C ASP A 129 4.72 4.76 26.38
N THR A 130 5.25 4.79 25.16
CA THR A 130 6.50 5.48 24.82
C THR A 130 6.33 6.59 23.77
N THR A 131 5.39 6.44 22.84
CA THR A 131 5.18 7.41 21.75
C THR A 131 4.20 8.51 22.15
N THR A 132 4.62 9.75 21.98
CA THR A 132 3.79 10.96 22.16
C THR A 132 3.43 11.55 20.79
N TYR A 133 2.41 12.42 20.74
CA TYR A 133 2.10 13.17 19.51
C TYR A 133 3.26 14.03 19.03
N LYS A 134 4.14 14.44 19.96
CA LYS A 134 5.41 15.10 19.64
C LYS A 134 6.37 14.24 18.85
N ASN A 135 6.55 12.99 19.27
CA ASN A 135 7.46 12.09 18.58
C ASN A 135 7.05 11.89 17.11
N ILE A 136 5.75 11.89 16.81
CA ILE A 136 5.20 11.71 15.46
C ILE A 136 5.60 12.86 14.52
N ILE A 137 5.41 14.12 14.95
CA ILE A 137 5.81 15.27 14.14
C ILE A 137 7.33 15.46 14.12
N ASP A 138 8.02 15.21 15.24
CA ASP A 138 9.49 15.29 15.31
C ASP A 138 10.17 14.26 14.41
N ALA A 139 9.57 13.08 14.20
CA ALA A 139 10.05 12.11 13.21
C ALA A 139 10.00 12.65 11.77
N ASN A 140 9.18 13.67 11.52
CA ASN A 140 9.02 14.37 10.23
C ASN A 140 9.56 15.80 10.28
N LYS A 141 10.56 16.06 11.13
CA LYS A 141 11.14 17.40 11.33
C LYS A 141 11.76 18.00 10.06
N ASP A 142 12.20 17.17 9.13
CA ASP A 142 12.69 17.64 7.84
C ASP A 142 11.61 18.39 7.04
N LEU A 143 10.35 17.91 7.09
CA LEU A 143 9.20 18.58 6.48
C LEU A 143 8.84 19.87 7.22
N THR A 144 8.88 19.88 8.56
CA THR A 144 8.58 21.11 9.33
C THR A 144 9.66 22.19 9.19
N ASN A 145 10.90 21.80 8.91
CA ASN A 145 12.01 22.72 8.64
C ASN A 145 12.01 23.28 7.21
N MET A 146 11.14 22.79 6.32
CA MET A 146 11.02 23.32 4.97
C MET A 146 10.71 24.82 5.00
N ASN A 147 11.32 25.57 4.09
CA ASN A 147 11.12 27.02 4.01
C ASN A 147 9.62 27.32 3.81
N ILE A 148 9.07 28.26 4.60
CA ILE A 148 7.64 28.53 4.62
C ILE A 148 7.08 28.91 3.23
N LYS A 149 7.88 29.60 2.40
CA LYS A 149 7.48 30.01 1.04
C LYS A 149 7.48 28.85 0.05
N GLU A 150 8.22 27.78 0.35
CA GLU A 150 8.26 26.59 -0.49
C GLU A 150 7.08 25.68 -0.18
N ILE A 151 6.86 25.39 1.10
CA ILE A 151 5.76 24.52 1.53
C ILE A 151 4.39 25.19 1.35
N SER A 152 4.30 26.53 1.45
CA SER A 152 3.04 27.25 1.21
C SER A 152 2.48 27.11 -0.20
N LYS A 153 3.32 26.76 -1.19
CA LYS A 153 2.87 26.48 -2.57
C LYS A 153 1.92 25.28 -2.64
N PHE A 154 2.01 24.36 -1.67
CA PHE A 154 1.15 23.17 -1.59
C PHE A 154 -0.21 23.45 -0.94
N SER A 155 -0.39 24.59 -0.26
CA SER A 155 -1.60 24.91 0.51
C SER A 155 -2.85 24.91 -0.36
N ASP A 156 -2.79 25.57 -1.52
CA ASP A 156 -3.94 25.68 -2.42
C ASP A 156 -4.32 24.32 -3.04
N PRO A 157 -3.41 23.56 -3.68
CA PRO A 157 -3.69 22.22 -4.17
C PRO A 157 -4.23 21.27 -3.10
N PHE A 158 -3.62 21.28 -1.92
CA PHE A 158 -4.05 20.47 -0.78
C PHE A 158 -5.49 20.82 -0.34
N SER A 159 -5.83 22.12 -0.35
CA SER A 159 -7.19 22.57 -0.03
C SER A 159 -8.25 22.08 -0.99
N ILE A 160 -7.89 21.98 -2.26
CA ILE A 160 -8.77 21.46 -3.29
C ILE A 160 -9.00 19.96 -3.06
N LEU A 161 -7.96 19.18 -2.74
CA LEU A 161 -8.10 17.75 -2.47
C LEU A 161 -9.05 17.49 -1.31
N PHE A 162 -8.84 18.08 -0.14
CA PHE A 162 -9.70 17.80 1.00
C PHE A 162 -11.15 18.26 0.77
N TYR A 163 -11.37 19.33 0.00
CA TYR A 163 -12.71 19.75 -0.42
C TYR A 163 -13.36 18.71 -1.33
N LEU A 164 -12.64 18.22 -2.34
CA LEU A 164 -13.18 17.25 -3.28
C LEU A 164 -13.48 15.93 -2.59
N TYR A 165 -12.54 15.37 -1.83
CA TYR A 165 -12.77 14.17 -1.02
C TYR A 165 -13.97 14.32 -0.08
N HIS A 166 -14.19 15.48 0.53
CA HIS A 166 -15.41 15.70 1.31
C HIS A 166 -16.67 15.76 0.43
N ALA A 167 -16.61 16.43 -0.72
CA ALA A 167 -17.76 16.57 -1.63
C ALA A 167 -18.27 15.21 -2.15
N TYR A 168 -17.40 14.20 -2.22
CA TYR A 168 -17.74 12.81 -2.53
C TYR A 168 -18.74 12.20 -1.53
N HIS A 169 -18.62 12.51 -0.23
CA HIS A 169 -19.43 11.90 0.83
C HIS A 169 -20.85 12.46 0.98
N HIS A 170 -21.29 13.41 0.15
CA HIS A 170 -22.61 14.04 0.27
C HIS A 170 -23.51 13.70 -0.91
N ASP A 171 -24.78 13.38 -0.61
CA ASP A 171 -25.82 12.96 -1.57
C ASP A 171 -26.10 13.97 -2.71
N TYR A 172 -25.64 15.22 -2.58
CA TYR A 172 -25.78 16.28 -3.58
C TYR A 172 -24.45 16.56 -4.27
N TRP A 173 -24.14 15.71 -5.25
CA TRP A 173 -22.95 15.79 -6.08
C TRP A 173 -23.12 16.81 -7.24
N ASP A 174 -22.41 17.95 -7.19
CA ASP A 174 -22.36 18.93 -8.30
C ASP A 174 -21.09 18.75 -9.14
N CYS A 175 -21.23 17.96 -10.20
CA CYS A 175 -20.19 17.67 -11.17
C CYS A 175 -19.51 18.91 -11.76
N ASN A 176 -20.28 19.94 -12.12
CA ASN A 176 -19.73 21.13 -12.78
C ASN A 176 -18.82 21.91 -11.83
N LYS A 177 -19.27 22.05 -10.57
CA LYS A 177 -18.49 22.71 -9.53
C LYS A 177 -17.20 21.94 -9.23
N ASN A 178 -17.30 20.63 -9.03
CA ASN A 178 -16.17 19.78 -8.65
C ASN A 178 -15.16 19.64 -9.79
N LEU A 179 -15.61 19.57 -11.05
CA LEU A 179 -14.75 19.65 -12.23
C LEU A 179 -14.00 20.99 -12.31
N GLY A 180 -14.66 22.09 -11.94
CA GLY A 180 -14.00 23.41 -11.84
C GLY A 180 -12.85 23.40 -10.84
N HIS A 181 -13.05 22.80 -9.66
CA HIS A 181 -12.00 22.61 -8.67
C HIS A 181 -10.88 21.67 -9.16
N ALA A 182 -11.22 20.56 -9.81
CA ALA A 182 -10.25 19.62 -10.38
C ALA A 182 -9.36 20.27 -11.46
N LYS A 183 -9.92 21.14 -12.31
CA LYS A 183 -9.16 21.95 -13.27
C LYS A 183 -8.21 22.93 -12.59
N LYS A 184 -8.67 23.59 -11.52
CA LYS A 184 -7.81 24.47 -10.72
C LYS A 184 -6.66 23.68 -10.09
N PHE A 185 -6.91 22.48 -9.57
CA PHE A 185 -5.85 21.61 -9.05
C PHE A 185 -4.83 21.27 -10.14
N TYR A 186 -5.29 20.85 -11.32
CA TYR A 186 -4.43 20.55 -12.46
C TYR A 186 -3.49 21.71 -12.82
N ASP A 187 -4.02 22.93 -12.90
CA ASP A 187 -3.24 24.11 -13.24
C ASP A 187 -2.16 24.39 -12.17
N GLN A 188 -2.53 24.32 -10.90
CA GLN A 188 -1.59 24.53 -9.79
C GLN A 188 -0.54 23.41 -9.69
N PHE A 189 -0.94 22.15 -9.94
CA PHE A 189 -0.03 21.01 -9.98
C PHE A 189 1.02 21.17 -11.08
N LYS A 190 0.63 21.69 -12.24
CA LYS A 190 1.57 21.98 -13.33
C LYS A 190 2.60 23.04 -12.92
N ASP A 191 2.18 24.07 -12.20
CA ASP A 191 3.09 25.09 -11.67
C ASP A 191 4.05 24.48 -10.65
N LEU A 192 3.56 23.64 -9.73
CA LEU A 192 4.41 22.93 -8.78
C LEU A 192 5.44 22.02 -9.47
N ASN A 193 5.03 21.29 -10.51
CA ASN A 193 5.90 20.37 -11.26
C ASN A 193 7.01 21.11 -12.02
N ASN A 194 6.75 22.34 -12.48
CA ASN A 194 7.74 23.18 -13.18
C ASN A 194 8.65 24.00 -12.24
N ASP A 195 8.37 23.99 -10.94
CA ASP A 195 9.09 24.79 -9.95
C ASP A 195 10.59 24.46 -9.90
N SER A 196 11.42 25.44 -9.51
CA SER A 196 12.85 25.23 -9.32
C SER A 196 13.17 24.21 -8.23
N ASN A 197 12.29 24.05 -7.26
CA ASN A 197 12.51 23.21 -6.09
C ASN A 197 12.09 21.75 -6.32
N ASN A 198 11.41 21.44 -7.44
CA ASN A 198 11.11 20.08 -7.87
C ASN A 198 12.38 19.37 -8.38
N ILE A 199 13.23 19.00 -7.44
CA ILE A 199 14.49 18.28 -7.63
C ILE A 199 14.26 16.83 -7.21
N GLU A 200 14.84 15.90 -7.94
CA GLU A 200 14.69 14.46 -7.68
C GLU A 200 15.07 14.13 -6.23
N ASN A 201 14.21 13.37 -5.54
CA ASN A 201 14.34 12.98 -4.12
C ASN A 201 14.28 14.13 -3.10
N SER A 202 14.00 15.38 -3.51
CA SER A 202 13.80 16.48 -2.57
C SER A 202 12.49 16.32 -1.80
N LEU A 203 12.38 16.94 -0.62
CA LEU A 203 11.12 16.99 0.14
C LEU A 203 9.98 17.61 -0.68
N TYR A 204 10.30 18.60 -1.52
CA TYR A 204 9.34 19.22 -2.43
C TYR A 204 8.80 18.21 -3.44
N ASN A 205 9.70 17.41 -4.04
CA ASN A 205 9.32 16.36 -4.97
C ASN A 205 8.48 15.27 -4.28
N LYS A 206 8.81 14.91 -3.03
CA LYS A 206 8.02 13.96 -2.23
C LYS A 206 6.58 14.47 -1.98
N LEU A 207 6.42 15.71 -1.52
CA LEU A 207 5.09 16.30 -1.31
C LEU A 207 4.29 16.40 -2.62
N LEU A 208 4.96 16.72 -3.73
CA LEU A 208 4.32 16.75 -5.06
C LEU A 208 3.82 15.36 -5.46
N SER A 209 4.62 14.32 -5.23
CA SER A 209 4.22 12.94 -5.46
C SER A 209 3.04 12.52 -4.58
N THR A 210 3.02 12.89 -3.29
CA THR A 210 1.87 12.66 -2.40
C THR A 210 0.59 13.26 -2.98
N LEU A 211 0.58 14.55 -3.33
CA LEU A 211 -0.60 15.20 -3.91
C LEU A 211 -1.02 14.57 -5.25
N SER A 212 -0.05 14.14 -6.07
CA SER A 212 -0.33 13.46 -7.34
C SER A 212 -1.07 12.15 -7.12
N ASN A 213 -0.57 11.33 -6.19
CA ASN A 213 -1.17 10.03 -5.88
C ASN A 213 -2.57 10.21 -5.29
N ASP A 214 -2.72 11.16 -4.36
CA ASP A 214 -3.99 11.46 -3.73
C ASP A 214 -5.03 11.99 -4.73
N TYR A 215 -4.62 12.80 -5.71
CA TYR A 215 -5.50 13.27 -6.78
C TYR A 215 -5.90 12.14 -7.74
N ASN A 216 -4.97 11.24 -8.10
CA ASN A 216 -5.27 10.12 -8.97
C ASN A 216 -6.27 9.16 -8.30
N ASN A 217 -6.09 8.89 -7.00
CA ASN A 217 -7.05 8.13 -6.19
C ASN A 217 -8.44 8.80 -6.21
N LEU A 218 -8.49 10.11 -5.95
CA LEU A 218 -9.73 10.89 -6.02
C LEU A 218 -10.39 10.83 -7.40
N LYS A 219 -9.59 10.97 -8.46
CA LYS A 219 -10.06 10.92 -9.84
C LYS A 219 -10.72 9.57 -10.16
N ASN A 220 -10.12 8.47 -9.72
CA ASN A 220 -10.67 7.13 -9.92
C ASN A 220 -12.02 6.98 -9.20
N ILE A 221 -12.09 7.36 -7.93
CA ILE A 221 -13.34 7.36 -7.14
C ILE A 221 -14.48 8.11 -7.86
N PHE A 222 -14.15 9.21 -8.54
CA PHE A 222 -15.16 10.10 -9.14
C PHE A 222 -15.61 9.62 -10.52
N TYR A 223 -14.73 8.94 -11.23
CA TYR A 223 -15.06 8.28 -12.49
C TYR A 223 -16.13 7.21 -12.26
N ASP A 224 -15.99 6.41 -11.20
CA ASP A 224 -16.91 5.30 -10.88
C ASP A 224 -18.35 5.74 -10.56
N ILE A 225 -18.55 6.97 -10.06
CA ILE A 225 -19.89 7.50 -9.72
C ILE A 225 -20.61 8.04 -10.95
N ASN A 226 -19.87 8.69 -11.86
CA ASN A 226 -20.47 9.41 -12.96
C ASN A 226 -19.46 9.65 -14.08
N ASP A 227 -19.56 8.83 -15.13
CA ASP A 227 -18.76 8.92 -16.36
C ASP A 227 -18.76 10.31 -17.02
N SER A 228 -19.72 11.20 -16.70
CA SER A 228 -19.75 12.57 -17.23
C SER A 228 -18.86 13.58 -16.48
N CYS A 229 -18.28 13.20 -15.34
CA CYS A 229 -17.42 14.03 -14.49
C CYS A 229 -15.93 13.73 -14.67
N GLU A 230 -15.44 13.88 -15.89
CA GLU A 230 -14.05 13.52 -16.23
C GLU A 230 -13.04 14.55 -15.68
N PHE A 231 -12.37 14.19 -14.58
CA PHE A 231 -11.29 15.01 -14.02
C PHE A 231 -10.04 14.97 -14.92
N PRO A 232 -9.33 16.11 -15.09
CA PRO A 232 -8.16 16.18 -15.96
C PRO A 232 -7.03 15.28 -15.45
N SER A 233 -6.43 14.47 -16.33
CA SER A 233 -5.22 13.71 -16.01
C SER A 233 -4.03 14.62 -15.74
N LEU A 234 -3.29 14.37 -14.65
CA LEU A 234 -2.11 15.15 -14.31
C LEU A 234 -0.95 14.90 -15.30
N PRO A 235 -0.10 15.90 -15.56
CA PRO A 235 1.14 15.70 -16.29
C PRO A 235 2.10 14.83 -15.48
N GLN A 236 2.89 13.98 -16.14
CA GLN A 236 3.96 13.22 -15.48
C GLN A 236 4.90 14.15 -14.69
N ILE A 237 5.26 13.74 -13.48
CA ILE A 237 6.24 14.46 -12.65
C ILE A 237 7.61 14.33 -13.30
N LYS A 238 8.25 15.47 -13.57
CA LYS A 238 9.57 15.54 -14.24
C LYS A 238 10.54 16.34 -13.38
N PRO A 239 11.09 15.72 -12.32
CA PRO A 239 11.98 16.43 -11.42
C PRO A 239 13.31 16.76 -12.09
N LYS A 240 13.93 17.86 -11.67
CA LYS A 240 15.26 18.25 -12.13
C LYS A 240 16.29 17.31 -11.51
N LYS A 241 17.20 16.80 -12.33
CA LYS A 241 18.31 15.96 -11.86
C LYS A 241 19.21 16.77 -10.94
N ASN A 242 19.57 16.18 -9.81
CA ASN A 242 20.37 16.86 -8.79
C ASN A 242 21.82 16.98 -9.29
N SER A 243 22.28 18.20 -9.59
CA SER A 243 23.63 18.44 -10.17
C SER A 243 24.77 18.39 -9.15
N ALA A 244 24.48 18.13 -7.87
CA ALA A 244 25.42 18.22 -6.75
C ALA A 244 25.93 16.87 -6.20
N GLN A 245 25.66 15.73 -6.86
CA GLN A 245 26.30 14.45 -6.52
C GLN A 245 26.89 13.77 -7.75
N ILE A 246 28.05 14.26 -8.20
CA ILE A 246 28.99 13.45 -8.98
C ILE A 246 30.15 13.09 -8.05
N SER A 247 30.02 11.95 -7.39
CA SER A 247 31.16 11.19 -6.88
C SER A 247 30.74 9.75 -6.61
N GLY A 248 30.97 8.90 -7.62
CA GLY A 248 31.21 7.47 -7.40
C GLY A 248 30.15 6.52 -7.91
N LYS A 249 30.53 5.81 -8.99
CA LYS A 249 30.01 4.53 -9.49
C LYS A 249 28.72 4.52 -10.30
N GLY A 250 28.93 4.25 -11.60
CA GLY A 250 28.33 3.08 -12.23
C GLY A 250 26.94 3.28 -12.81
N SER A 251 26.88 3.70 -14.06
CA SER A 251 25.71 3.49 -14.91
C SER A 251 25.38 2.00 -15.00
N GLY A 252 24.40 1.54 -14.24
CA GLY A 252 23.67 0.30 -14.49
C GLY A 252 22.31 0.65 -15.05
N GLN A 253 22.09 0.45 -16.34
CA GLN A 253 20.74 0.23 -16.85
C GLN A 253 20.16 -0.97 -16.10
N ILE A 254 19.05 -0.79 -15.37
CA ILE A 254 18.29 -1.92 -14.84
C ILE A 254 17.22 -2.27 -15.88
N MET A 255 17.50 -3.39 -16.54
CA MET A 255 16.59 -4.21 -17.32
C MET A 255 15.49 -4.77 -16.39
N GLY A 256 14.22 -4.50 -16.75
CA GLY A 256 13.01 -5.13 -16.21
C GLY A 256 12.61 -4.72 -14.80
N GLN A 257 11.95 -3.57 -14.62
CA GLN A 257 11.04 -3.40 -13.49
C GLN A 257 9.80 -4.25 -13.76
N SER A 258 9.45 -5.17 -12.85
CA SER A 258 8.10 -5.73 -12.83
C SER A 258 7.12 -4.59 -12.52
N SER A 259 6.02 -4.53 -13.24
CA SER A 259 5.03 -3.45 -13.12
C SER A 259 4.16 -3.53 -11.86
N TYR A 260 4.18 -4.66 -11.13
CA TYR A 260 3.49 -4.84 -9.84
C TYR A 260 4.46 -4.83 -8.65
N SER A 261 3.92 -4.44 -7.49
CA SER A 261 4.61 -4.38 -6.20
C SER A 261 4.12 -5.49 -5.26
N ILE A 262 5.03 -6.39 -4.86
CA ILE A 262 4.75 -7.46 -3.88
C ILE A 262 4.38 -6.91 -2.49
N GLU A 263 4.84 -5.70 -2.14
CA GLU A 263 4.43 -5.02 -0.91
C GLU A 263 2.91 -4.79 -0.91
N ASP A 264 2.36 -4.36 -2.04
CA ASP A 264 0.95 -4.01 -2.17
C ASP A 264 0.07 -5.25 -2.31
N VAL A 265 0.55 -6.28 -3.03
CA VAL A 265 -0.05 -7.62 -3.00
C VAL A 265 -0.21 -8.12 -1.57
N TYR A 266 0.84 -8.02 -0.75
CA TYR A 266 0.78 -8.48 0.63
C TYR A 266 -0.18 -7.66 1.50
N LYS A 267 -0.26 -6.34 1.29
CA LYS A 267 -1.22 -5.49 2.00
C LYS A 267 -2.65 -5.89 1.71
N GLU A 268 -3.01 -6.14 0.45
CA GLU A 268 -4.36 -6.57 0.10
C GLU A 268 -4.70 -7.93 0.71
N ILE A 269 -3.76 -8.88 0.65
CA ILE A 269 -3.89 -10.18 1.33
C ILE A 269 -4.15 -10.00 2.84
N LYS A 270 -3.37 -9.15 3.50
CA LYS A 270 -3.52 -8.88 4.93
C LYS A 270 -4.86 -8.25 5.29
N LYS A 271 -5.35 -7.30 4.48
CA LYS A 271 -6.68 -6.71 4.67
C LYS A 271 -7.77 -7.78 4.62
N VAL A 272 -7.70 -8.68 3.64
CA VAL A 272 -8.65 -9.78 3.48
C VAL A 272 -8.56 -10.75 4.66
N ASP A 273 -7.35 -11.07 5.12
CA ASP A 273 -7.10 -11.93 6.28
C ASP A 273 -7.66 -11.38 7.58
N ASP A 274 -7.42 -10.10 7.86
CA ASP A 274 -7.89 -9.41 9.06
C ASP A 274 -9.43 -9.37 9.11
N CYS A 275 -10.09 -9.36 7.94
CA CYS A 275 -11.55 -9.39 7.83
C CYS A 275 -12.15 -10.81 7.96
N LEU A 276 -11.39 -11.86 7.60
CA LEU A 276 -11.89 -13.24 7.54
C LEU A 276 -11.59 -14.12 8.75
N GLN A 277 -10.94 -13.60 9.80
CA GLN A 277 -10.57 -14.39 10.97
C GLN A 277 -11.75 -15.22 11.52
N THR A 278 -11.64 -16.55 11.38
CA THR A 278 -12.58 -17.51 11.95
C THR A 278 -11.82 -18.48 12.85
N GLY A 279 -11.99 -18.31 14.18
CA GLY A 279 -11.48 -19.21 15.22
C GLY A 279 -11.51 -18.64 16.65
N MET A 280 -12.67 -18.70 17.32
CA MET A 280 -12.91 -18.72 18.77
C MET A 280 -12.56 -17.47 19.63
N ILE A 281 -13.61 -16.90 20.23
CA ILE A 281 -13.66 -15.70 21.08
C ILE A 281 -13.67 -14.41 20.25
N SER A 282 -14.87 -13.83 20.14
CA SER A 282 -15.04 -12.40 19.92
C SER A 282 -14.33 -11.65 21.05
N THR A 283 -13.05 -11.36 20.91
CA THR A 283 -12.37 -10.32 21.69
C THR A 283 -12.64 -8.97 21.03
N GLY A 284 -13.93 -8.62 20.90
CA GLY A 284 -14.44 -7.24 20.95
C GLY A 284 -13.90 -6.21 19.96
N GLY A 285 -13.17 -6.58 18.91
CA GLY A 285 -12.82 -5.69 17.80
C GLY A 285 -13.65 -6.05 16.57
N ARG A 286 -14.76 -5.36 16.32
CA ARG A 286 -15.52 -5.53 15.08
C ARG A 286 -14.64 -5.12 13.90
N CYS A 287 -14.53 -5.97 12.89
CA CYS A 287 -14.20 -5.53 11.55
C CYS A 287 -15.27 -4.50 11.12
N SER A 288 -14.88 -3.30 10.70
CA SER A 288 -15.83 -2.27 10.23
C SER A 288 -16.32 -2.51 8.79
N ILE A 289 -16.01 -3.68 8.20
CA ILE A 289 -16.09 -3.99 6.76
C ILE A 289 -17.02 -5.19 6.46
N ASP A 290 -17.79 -5.71 7.43
CA ASP A 290 -18.82 -6.75 7.18
C ASP A 290 -19.75 -6.42 5.99
N TYR A 291 -19.97 -5.13 5.70
CA TYR A 291 -20.74 -4.69 4.54
C TYR A 291 -20.04 -4.92 3.19
N VAL A 292 -18.73 -4.67 3.08
CA VAL A 292 -17.99 -4.83 1.81
C VAL A 292 -17.81 -6.29 1.44
N LEU A 293 -17.61 -7.18 2.42
CA LEU A 293 -17.55 -8.62 2.16
C LEU A 293 -18.91 -9.15 1.65
N ASN A 294 -20.03 -8.57 2.11
CA ASN A 294 -21.37 -8.95 1.66
C ASN A 294 -21.59 -8.70 0.17
N ASP A 295 -20.95 -7.67 -0.39
CA ASP A 295 -21.03 -7.38 -1.82
C ASP A 295 -20.43 -8.51 -2.65
N TYR A 296 -19.53 -9.33 -2.12
CA TYR A 296 -18.93 -10.45 -2.85
C TYR A 296 -19.48 -11.81 -2.45
N CYS A 297 -20.49 -11.85 -1.56
CA CYS A 297 -21.12 -13.09 -1.14
C CYS A 297 -21.98 -13.70 -2.26
N PRO A 298 -22.16 -15.03 -2.25
CA PRO A 298 -23.06 -15.68 -3.19
C PRO A 298 -24.49 -15.16 -3.03
N GLU A 299 -25.19 -14.98 -4.15
CA GLU A 299 -26.60 -14.59 -4.16
C GLU A 299 -27.48 -15.78 -3.74
N LYS A 300 -28.26 -15.60 -2.67
CA LYS A 300 -29.23 -16.58 -2.18
C LYS A 300 -30.57 -15.89 -2.01
N ASN A 301 -31.61 -16.40 -2.67
CA ASN A 301 -32.97 -15.85 -2.63
C ASN A 301 -33.08 -14.36 -3.03
N GLY A 302 -32.20 -13.87 -3.92
CA GLY A 302 -32.21 -12.48 -4.39
C GLY A 302 -31.39 -11.50 -3.55
N GLU A 303 -30.65 -11.97 -2.54
CA GLU A 303 -29.78 -11.16 -1.70
C GLU A 303 -28.38 -11.80 -1.59
N ARG A 304 -27.31 -11.01 -1.65
CA ARG A 304 -25.93 -11.50 -1.42
C ARG A 304 -25.71 -11.67 0.09
N GLN A 305 -25.46 -12.90 0.55
CA GLN A 305 -25.25 -13.21 1.97
C GLN A 305 -24.23 -14.34 2.17
N CYS A 306 -23.27 -14.13 3.07
CA CYS A 306 -22.29 -15.16 3.44
C CYS A 306 -22.71 -15.93 4.69
N GLU A 307 -23.47 -16.99 4.49
CA GLU A 307 -24.01 -17.82 5.59
C GLU A 307 -22.99 -18.83 6.11
N THR A 308 -22.16 -19.37 5.23
CA THR A 308 -21.19 -20.42 5.56
C THR A 308 -19.75 -19.90 5.59
N ILE A 309 -18.83 -20.67 6.21
CA ILE A 309 -17.39 -20.37 6.16
C ILE A 309 -16.88 -20.43 4.72
N CYS A 310 -17.39 -21.36 3.91
CA CYS A 310 -17.08 -21.45 2.48
C CYS A 310 -17.55 -20.19 1.72
N ASP A 311 -18.74 -19.67 2.04
CA ASP A 311 -19.25 -18.43 1.43
C ASP A 311 -18.32 -17.26 1.74
N LYS A 312 -17.88 -17.14 3.00
CA LYS A 312 -16.96 -16.07 3.43
C LYS A 312 -15.59 -16.17 2.77
N ILE A 313 -15.04 -17.37 2.66
CA ILE A 313 -13.76 -17.61 1.99
C ILE A 313 -13.87 -17.33 0.49
N SER A 314 -14.97 -17.73 -0.15
CA SER A 314 -15.25 -17.40 -1.55
C SER A 314 -15.36 -15.89 -1.76
N ALA A 315 -16.15 -15.20 -0.94
CA ALA A 315 -16.30 -13.75 -1.01
C ALA A 315 -14.97 -13.01 -0.77
N GLY A 316 -14.19 -13.43 0.23
CA GLY A 316 -12.88 -12.84 0.48
C GLY A 316 -11.87 -13.13 -0.62
N PHE A 317 -11.95 -14.30 -1.26
CA PHE A 317 -11.14 -14.61 -2.43
C PHE A 317 -11.49 -13.69 -3.62
N ILE A 318 -12.78 -13.51 -3.90
CA ILE A 318 -13.25 -12.60 -4.97
C ILE A 318 -12.82 -11.17 -4.67
N TRP A 319 -13.02 -10.72 -3.44
CA TRP A 319 -12.59 -9.40 -2.97
C TRP A 319 -11.07 -9.22 -3.14
N LEU A 320 -10.27 -10.23 -2.79
CA LEU A 320 -8.81 -10.19 -2.97
C LEU A 320 -8.40 -10.00 -4.42
N LEU A 321 -9.04 -10.72 -5.35
CA LEU A 321 -8.72 -10.64 -6.78
C LEU A 321 -9.10 -9.27 -7.36
N ILE A 322 -10.26 -8.74 -6.99
CA ILE A 322 -10.68 -7.38 -7.38
C ILE A 322 -9.73 -6.33 -6.80
N SER A 323 -9.30 -6.49 -5.53
CA SER A 323 -8.28 -5.64 -4.94
C SER A 323 -6.95 -5.69 -5.69
N PHE A 324 -6.57 -6.84 -6.25
CA PHE A 324 -5.38 -6.95 -7.09
C PHE A 324 -5.55 -6.25 -8.45
N GLU A 325 -6.72 -6.34 -9.08
CA GLU A 325 -7.00 -5.59 -10.31
C GLU A 325 -6.87 -4.08 -10.07
N ASN A 326 -7.32 -3.63 -8.91
CA ASN A 326 -7.23 -2.23 -8.48
C ASN A 326 -5.80 -1.77 -8.15
N LEU A 327 -4.81 -2.67 -8.10
CA LEU A 327 -3.39 -2.29 -7.99
C LEU A 327 -2.82 -1.78 -9.32
N CYS A 328 -3.52 -1.99 -10.43
CA CYS A 328 -3.09 -1.55 -11.75
C CYS A 328 -3.52 -0.10 -12.02
N ASP A 329 -2.63 0.72 -12.59
CA ASP A 329 -2.92 2.11 -13.00
C ASP A 329 -4.03 2.22 -14.06
N SER A 330 -4.36 1.11 -14.74
CA SER A 330 -5.43 1.00 -15.73
C SER A 330 -5.92 -0.45 -15.83
N GLN A 331 -5.79 -1.11 -16.99
CA GLN A 331 -5.99 -2.55 -17.10
C GLN A 331 -4.69 -3.27 -16.80
N CYS A 332 -4.75 -4.25 -15.90
CA CYS A 332 -3.60 -5.11 -15.63
C CYS A 332 -3.14 -5.80 -16.92
N SER A 333 -1.84 -5.79 -17.14
CA SER A 333 -1.21 -6.55 -18.19
C SER A 333 -1.39 -8.05 -17.95
N ASP A 334 -1.20 -8.82 -19.03
CA ASP A 334 -1.28 -10.27 -19.00
C ASP A 334 -0.38 -10.91 -17.95
N ASP A 335 0.84 -10.38 -17.80
CA ASP A 335 1.85 -10.86 -16.86
C ASP A 335 1.50 -10.52 -15.41
N GLU A 336 0.83 -9.39 -15.16
CA GLU A 336 0.35 -8.98 -13.83
C GLU A 336 -0.82 -9.87 -13.39
N ASN A 337 -1.81 -10.02 -14.27
CA ASN A 337 -2.96 -10.90 -14.03
C ASN A 337 -2.53 -12.34 -13.73
N GLU A 338 -1.48 -12.83 -14.42
CA GLU A 338 -0.94 -14.16 -14.15
C GLU A 338 -0.39 -14.28 -12.72
N LYS A 339 0.29 -13.24 -12.23
CA LYS A 339 0.89 -13.23 -10.88
C LYS A 339 -0.15 -13.00 -9.78
N TYR A 340 -1.09 -12.10 -9.99
CA TYR A 340 -2.21 -11.90 -9.07
C TYR A 340 -3.06 -13.16 -8.92
N ALA A 341 -3.28 -13.90 -10.02
CA ALA A 341 -3.90 -15.21 -9.95
C ALA A 341 -3.07 -16.19 -9.08
N GLU A 342 -1.73 -16.20 -9.22
CA GLU A 342 -0.87 -17.06 -8.38
C GLU A 342 -0.94 -16.72 -6.90
N TYR A 343 -0.81 -15.45 -6.52
CA TYR A 343 -0.89 -15.03 -5.11
C TYR A 343 -2.28 -15.27 -4.53
N GLY A 344 -3.34 -15.02 -5.31
CA GLY A 344 -4.70 -15.33 -4.91
C GLY A 344 -4.85 -16.83 -4.65
N ILE A 345 -4.36 -17.69 -5.55
CA ILE A 345 -4.42 -19.14 -5.39
C ILE A 345 -3.63 -19.61 -4.17
N LEU A 346 -2.45 -19.05 -3.92
CA LEU A 346 -1.65 -19.32 -2.73
C LEU A 346 -2.45 -19.02 -1.45
N TRP A 347 -3.09 -17.85 -1.41
CA TRP A 347 -3.95 -17.45 -0.30
C TRP A 347 -5.16 -18.38 -0.12
N LEU A 348 -5.85 -18.72 -1.21
CA LEU A 348 -7.01 -19.61 -1.17
C LEU A 348 -6.61 -21.00 -0.67
N GLY A 349 -5.53 -21.57 -1.19
CA GLY A 349 -5.01 -22.86 -0.72
C GLY A 349 -4.63 -22.85 0.75
N TYR A 350 -3.99 -21.78 1.23
CA TYR A 350 -3.69 -21.60 2.66
C TYR A 350 -4.96 -21.57 3.54
N LYS A 351 -6.01 -20.85 3.12
CA LYS A 351 -7.28 -20.83 3.86
C LYS A 351 -8.00 -22.17 3.84
N LEU A 352 -8.01 -22.85 2.70
CA LEU A 352 -8.60 -24.18 2.58
C LEU A 352 -7.86 -25.18 3.47
N ASN A 353 -6.53 -25.12 3.54
CA ASN A 353 -5.74 -26.00 4.40
C ASN A 353 -6.07 -25.81 5.90
N GLN A 354 -6.46 -24.61 6.33
CA GLN A 354 -6.84 -24.33 7.72
C GLN A 354 -8.23 -24.85 8.11
N ILE A 355 -9.17 -24.89 7.15
CA ILE A 355 -10.55 -25.32 7.43
C ILE A 355 -10.75 -26.83 7.19
N LEU A 356 -9.93 -27.45 6.36
CA LEU A 356 -10.05 -28.85 5.97
C LEU A 356 -9.39 -29.77 7.01
N ASN A 357 -10.15 -30.15 8.04
CA ASN A 357 -9.84 -31.35 8.81
C ASN A 357 -10.32 -32.57 8.01
N GLU A 358 -9.38 -33.24 7.32
CA GLU A 358 -9.54 -34.53 6.63
C GLU A 358 -10.37 -34.52 5.32
N GLY A 359 -9.74 -34.10 4.21
CA GLY A 359 -9.58 -35.01 3.06
C GLY A 359 -10.57 -35.05 1.88
N ALA A 360 -11.55 -34.16 1.71
CA ALA A 360 -12.55 -34.33 0.63
C ALA A 360 -12.56 -33.28 -0.51
N THR A 361 -12.03 -32.07 -0.32
CA THR A 361 -12.21 -30.98 -1.30
C THR A 361 -10.86 -30.52 -1.85
N THR A 362 -10.65 -30.65 -3.16
CA THR A 362 -9.48 -30.06 -3.83
C THR A 362 -9.68 -28.55 -4.04
N LEU A 363 -8.60 -27.80 -4.30
CA LEU A 363 -8.67 -26.38 -4.66
C LEU A 363 -9.66 -26.17 -5.83
N LYS A 364 -9.59 -27.06 -6.82
CA LYS A 364 -10.46 -27.07 -8.00
C LYS A 364 -11.92 -27.34 -7.64
N ASP A 365 -12.19 -28.30 -6.77
CA ASP A 365 -13.56 -28.62 -6.35
C ASP A 365 -14.18 -27.42 -5.62
N PHE A 366 -13.44 -26.84 -4.66
CA PHE A 366 -13.90 -25.65 -3.93
C PHE A 366 -14.16 -24.47 -4.89
N TYR A 367 -13.22 -24.22 -5.81
CA TYR A 367 -13.35 -23.14 -6.78
C TYR A 367 -14.58 -23.31 -7.67
N THR A 368 -14.80 -24.53 -8.18
CA THR A 368 -15.92 -24.85 -9.06
C THR A 368 -17.26 -24.70 -8.33
N GLU A 369 -17.33 -25.13 -7.07
CA GLU A 369 -18.55 -25.09 -6.27
C GLU A 369 -18.89 -23.69 -5.77
N HIS A 370 -17.91 -22.95 -5.26
CA HIS A 370 -18.18 -21.73 -4.48
C HIS A 370 -17.78 -20.42 -5.16
N ILE A 371 -16.89 -20.44 -6.17
CA ILE A 371 -16.32 -19.20 -6.75
C ILE A 371 -16.72 -19.03 -8.22
N LYS A 372 -16.68 -20.09 -9.01
CA LYS A 372 -16.72 -20.03 -10.49
C LYS A 372 -17.89 -19.22 -11.05
N ASN A 373 -19.07 -19.31 -10.43
CA ASN A 373 -20.28 -18.63 -10.89
C ASN A 373 -20.54 -17.27 -10.20
N ASN A 374 -19.69 -16.86 -9.24
CA ASN A 374 -19.89 -15.66 -8.43
C ASN A 374 -18.85 -14.56 -8.72
N LYS A 375 -17.97 -14.77 -9.71
CA LYS A 375 -16.81 -13.92 -10.01
C LYS A 375 -16.96 -13.10 -11.29
N ASP A 376 -18.20 -12.74 -11.65
CA ASP A 376 -18.46 -12.13 -12.96
C ASP A 376 -17.81 -10.77 -13.16
N GLU A 377 -17.50 -10.10 -12.05
CA GLU A 377 -16.85 -8.78 -11.94
C GLU A 377 -15.31 -8.84 -12.08
N ILE A 378 -14.70 -10.03 -12.25
CA ILE A 378 -13.23 -10.20 -12.40
C ILE A 378 -12.84 -10.27 -13.88
N ASP A 379 -11.94 -9.39 -14.32
CA ASP A 379 -11.49 -9.23 -15.71
C ASP A 379 -10.73 -10.47 -16.20
N TYR A 380 -9.88 -11.08 -15.37
CA TYR A 380 -9.07 -12.25 -15.75
C TYR A 380 -9.69 -13.60 -15.35
N LYS A 381 -11.02 -13.65 -15.14
CA LYS A 381 -11.72 -14.86 -14.66
C LYS A 381 -11.48 -16.12 -15.50
N ASP A 382 -11.36 -15.99 -16.82
CA ASP A 382 -11.10 -17.13 -17.73
C ASP A 382 -9.66 -17.65 -17.56
N ARG A 383 -8.69 -16.75 -17.33
CA ARG A 383 -7.30 -17.13 -17.05
C ARG A 383 -7.19 -17.81 -15.70
N LEU A 384 -7.91 -17.28 -14.71
CA LEU A 384 -7.99 -17.86 -13.38
C LEU A 384 -8.61 -19.27 -13.44
N ASP A 385 -9.66 -19.49 -14.23
CA ASP A 385 -10.23 -20.82 -14.48
C ASP A 385 -9.17 -21.77 -15.06
N ASN A 386 -8.50 -21.35 -16.13
CA ASN A 386 -7.45 -22.16 -16.77
C ASN A 386 -6.30 -22.48 -15.79
N LYS A 387 -5.93 -21.53 -14.93
CA LYS A 387 -4.86 -21.70 -13.95
C LYS A 387 -5.26 -22.68 -12.85
N ILE A 388 -6.46 -22.56 -12.30
CA ILE A 388 -7.02 -23.50 -11.32
C ILE A 388 -7.16 -24.90 -11.93
N ASP A 389 -7.64 -25.00 -13.18
CA ASP A 389 -7.85 -26.28 -13.86
C ASP A 389 -6.54 -27.00 -14.21
N SER A 390 -5.46 -26.26 -14.44
CA SER A 390 -4.12 -26.79 -14.73
C SER A 390 -3.23 -26.93 -13.49
N MET A 391 -3.67 -26.46 -12.32
CA MET A 391 -2.87 -26.54 -11.10
C MET A 391 -3.03 -27.92 -10.45
N ASP A 392 -2.00 -28.75 -10.57
CA ASP A 392 -1.93 -30.07 -9.94
C ASP A 392 -1.01 -30.04 -8.70
N ILE A 393 -1.37 -29.22 -7.70
CA ILE A 393 -0.64 -29.13 -6.42
C ILE A 393 -1.64 -29.41 -5.30
N ASN A 394 -1.26 -30.26 -4.34
CA ASN A 394 -2.14 -30.49 -3.19
C ASN A 394 -2.21 -29.24 -2.29
N ILE A 395 -3.35 -29.05 -1.62
CA ILE A 395 -3.63 -27.87 -0.79
C ILE A 395 -2.59 -27.66 0.32
N LYS A 396 -2.06 -28.75 0.89
CA LYS A 396 -1.05 -28.69 1.94
C LYS A 396 0.26 -28.09 1.42
N ASP A 397 0.67 -28.45 0.22
CA ASP A 397 1.88 -27.92 -0.40
C ASP A 397 1.69 -26.46 -0.81
N ILE A 398 0.51 -26.09 -1.34
CA ILE A 398 0.16 -24.66 -1.58
C ILE A 398 0.26 -23.87 -0.28
N SER A 399 -0.28 -24.40 0.83
CA SER A 399 -0.19 -23.77 2.15
C SER A 399 1.24 -23.60 2.63
N ASN A 400 2.10 -24.60 2.44
CA ASN A 400 3.52 -24.50 2.83
C ASN A 400 4.29 -23.46 1.95
N ILE A 401 3.91 -23.30 0.68
CA ILE A 401 4.45 -22.23 -0.19
C ILE A 401 3.96 -20.86 0.29
N TYR A 402 2.69 -20.75 0.69
CA TYR A 402 2.15 -19.51 1.24
C TYR A 402 2.87 -19.09 2.53
N GLU A 403 3.26 -20.04 3.39
CA GLU A 403 4.11 -19.75 4.55
C GLU A 403 5.45 -19.13 4.13
N ALA A 404 6.10 -19.66 3.09
CA ALA A 404 7.32 -19.08 2.55
C ALA A 404 7.09 -17.67 1.96
N PHE A 405 5.99 -17.48 1.24
CA PHE A 405 5.56 -16.17 0.75
C PHE A 405 5.35 -15.18 1.91
N GLY A 406 4.76 -15.60 3.03
CA GLY A 406 4.62 -14.78 4.23
C GLY A 406 5.96 -14.26 4.77
N ILE A 407 6.99 -15.12 4.85
CA ILE A 407 8.34 -14.71 5.26
C ILE A 407 8.92 -13.69 4.26
N LEU A 408 8.75 -13.92 2.96
CA LEU A 408 9.20 -12.99 1.92
C LEU A 408 8.53 -11.61 2.10
N CYS A 409 7.23 -11.58 2.38
CA CYS A 409 6.51 -10.34 2.66
C CYS A 409 6.99 -9.64 3.93
N GLU A 410 7.32 -10.38 4.99
CA GLU A 410 7.96 -9.82 6.19
C GLU A 410 9.30 -9.17 5.87
N MET A 411 10.10 -9.76 4.96
CA MET A 411 11.32 -9.12 4.49
C MET A 411 11.02 -7.76 3.83
N TYR A 412 10.02 -7.69 2.94
CA TYR A 412 9.59 -6.43 2.33
C TYR A 412 9.06 -5.41 3.36
N ASN A 413 8.40 -5.85 4.44
CA ASN A 413 7.88 -4.97 5.49
C ASN A 413 8.97 -4.43 6.43
N VAL A 414 9.92 -5.26 6.87
CA VAL A 414 11.01 -4.88 7.79
C VAL A 414 11.84 -3.74 7.20
N TYR A 415 12.09 -3.78 5.88
CA TYR A 415 12.78 -2.69 5.19
C TYR A 415 12.04 -1.34 5.27
N ASN A 416 10.71 -1.37 5.33
CA ASN A 416 9.87 -0.18 5.27
C ASN A 416 9.58 0.46 6.65
N GLU A 417 9.72 -0.26 7.76
CA GLU A 417 9.25 0.16 9.10
C GLU A 417 10.35 0.54 10.11
N ASN A 418 11.26 1.46 9.75
CA ASN A 418 12.27 2.07 10.64
C ASN A 418 13.62 1.34 10.78
N ASP A 419 13.85 0.23 10.09
CA ASP A 419 15.14 -0.47 10.17
C ASP A 419 16.12 0.03 9.10
N LYS A 420 16.60 1.29 9.23
CA LYS A 420 17.69 1.81 8.38
C LYS A 420 18.98 0.98 8.50
N GLU A 421 19.08 0.13 9.51
CA GLU A 421 20.20 -0.79 9.76
C GLU A 421 19.94 -2.19 9.16
N CYS A 422 18.71 -2.49 8.72
CA CYS A 422 18.27 -3.79 8.20
C CYS A 422 18.60 -4.98 9.11
N THR A 423 18.51 -4.75 10.42
CA THR A 423 18.90 -5.64 11.51
C THR A 423 18.34 -7.08 11.37
N ASN A 424 17.18 -7.27 10.72
CA ASN A 424 16.55 -8.60 10.57
C ASN A 424 16.54 -9.17 9.14
N CYS A 425 17.13 -8.49 8.13
CA CYS A 425 17.05 -8.95 6.74
C CYS A 425 17.75 -10.30 6.51
N LEU A 426 18.88 -10.55 7.19
CA LEU A 426 19.66 -11.77 7.03
C LEU A 426 18.91 -12.97 7.60
N GLN A 427 18.38 -12.84 8.82
CA GLN A 427 17.61 -13.89 9.47
C GLN A 427 16.37 -14.27 8.64
N ASN A 428 15.58 -13.28 8.21
CA ASN A 428 14.39 -13.56 7.40
C ASN A 428 14.76 -14.16 6.03
N ALA A 429 15.87 -13.74 5.42
CA ALA A 429 16.35 -14.32 4.18
C ALA A 429 16.81 -15.77 4.36
N GLU A 430 17.46 -16.10 5.48
CA GLU A 430 17.84 -17.46 5.83
C GLU A 430 16.61 -18.33 6.08
N ASP A 431 15.63 -17.84 6.82
CA ASP A 431 14.39 -18.56 7.11
C ASP A 431 13.58 -18.82 5.83
N PHE A 432 13.48 -17.82 4.95
CA PHE A 432 12.86 -17.97 3.64
C PHE A 432 13.54 -19.07 2.81
N VAL A 433 14.87 -18.99 2.66
CA VAL A 433 15.64 -19.97 1.87
C VAL A 433 15.52 -21.37 2.47
N GLN A 434 15.61 -21.52 3.80
CA GLN A 434 15.45 -22.81 4.47
C GLN A 434 14.06 -23.42 4.23
N GLN A 435 13.00 -22.61 4.24
CA GLN A 435 11.65 -23.06 3.97
C GLN A 435 11.51 -23.55 2.51
N ILE A 436 12.07 -22.82 1.53
CA ILE A 436 12.10 -23.25 0.12
C ILE A 436 12.92 -24.54 -0.05
N GLU A 437 14.09 -24.66 0.59
CA GLU A 437 14.89 -25.89 0.54
C GLU A 437 14.16 -27.10 1.12
N LYS A 438 13.39 -26.90 2.21
CA LYS A 438 12.58 -27.95 2.82
C LYS A 438 11.49 -28.43 1.86
N LEU A 439 10.83 -27.52 1.16
CA LEU A 439 9.84 -27.86 0.13
C LEU A 439 10.48 -28.62 -1.04
N ASN A 440 11.67 -28.19 -1.49
CA ASN A 440 12.43 -28.82 -2.59
C ASN A 440 12.97 -30.23 -2.29
N LYS A 441 12.91 -30.68 -1.02
CA LYS A 441 13.30 -32.06 -0.65
C LYS A 441 12.24 -33.09 -1.02
N ASP A 442 10.99 -32.68 -1.22
CA ASP A 442 9.94 -33.58 -1.66
C ASP A 442 10.03 -33.82 -3.18
N PRO A 443 10.31 -35.05 -3.65
CA PRO A 443 10.45 -35.35 -5.07
C PRO A 443 9.16 -35.18 -5.88
N SER A 444 8.00 -35.26 -5.23
CA SER A 444 6.69 -35.08 -5.87
C SER A 444 6.40 -33.60 -6.16
N ILE A 445 6.96 -32.72 -5.33
CA ILE A 445 6.88 -31.27 -5.45
C ILE A 445 7.95 -30.74 -6.41
N ALA A 446 9.20 -31.20 -6.24
CA ALA A 446 10.36 -30.73 -7.00
C ALA A 446 10.38 -31.10 -8.50
N ARG A 447 9.37 -31.83 -9.00
CA ARG A 447 9.19 -32.12 -10.44
C ARG A 447 7.85 -31.61 -10.97
N ASN A 448 7.06 -30.96 -10.12
CA ASN A 448 5.75 -30.47 -10.48
C ASN A 448 5.88 -29.14 -11.22
N ASP A 449 5.30 -29.06 -12.41
CA ASP A 449 5.42 -27.87 -13.27
C ASP A 449 4.69 -26.66 -12.67
N SER A 450 3.53 -26.87 -12.05
CA SER A 450 2.75 -25.81 -11.41
C SER A 450 3.46 -25.27 -10.18
N TYR A 451 4.10 -26.16 -9.40
CA TYR A 451 4.94 -25.77 -8.28
C TYR A 451 6.15 -24.95 -8.72
N SER A 452 6.84 -25.40 -9.77
CA SER A 452 8.02 -24.74 -10.31
C SER A 452 7.70 -23.32 -10.80
N LYS A 453 6.51 -23.11 -11.39
CA LYS A 453 6.04 -21.78 -11.81
C LYS A 453 5.85 -20.83 -10.63
N ILE A 454 5.14 -21.26 -9.58
CA ILE A 454 4.94 -20.44 -8.38
C ILE A 454 6.29 -20.12 -7.70
N LEU A 455 7.18 -21.11 -7.59
CA LEU A 455 8.53 -20.86 -7.07
C LEU A 455 9.32 -19.88 -7.93
N SER A 456 9.16 -19.91 -9.25
CA SER A 456 9.81 -18.95 -10.13
C SER A 456 9.34 -17.52 -9.85
N THR A 457 8.05 -17.33 -9.57
CA THR A 457 7.50 -16.02 -9.16
C THR A 457 8.13 -15.56 -7.85
N LEU A 458 8.11 -16.40 -6.80
CA LEU A 458 8.77 -16.07 -5.52
C LEU A 458 10.29 -15.85 -5.65
N SER A 459 10.94 -16.59 -6.54
CA SER A 459 12.38 -16.44 -6.82
C SER A 459 12.68 -15.08 -7.44
N ASN A 460 11.87 -14.64 -8.40
CA ASN A 460 12.02 -13.34 -9.03
C ASN A 460 11.84 -12.22 -8.00
N ASP A 461 10.81 -12.30 -7.17
CA ASP A 461 10.55 -11.32 -6.10
C ASP A 461 11.68 -11.27 -5.07
N TYR A 462 12.18 -12.43 -4.66
CA TYR A 462 13.31 -12.53 -3.73
C TYR A 462 14.60 -11.96 -4.33
N ASN A 463 14.90 -12.28 -5.59
CA ASN A 463 16.10 -11.79 -6.27
C ASN A 463 16.05 -10.28 -6.51
N TYR A 464 14.86 -9.73 -6.77
CA TYR A 464 14.65 -8.29 -6.82
C TYR A 464 14.97 -7.64 -5.47
N LEU A 465 14.38 -8.14 -4.39
CA LEU A 465 14.64 -7.65 -3.03
C LEU A 465 16.12 -7.76 -2.65
N LYS A 466 16.73 -8.90 -2.99
CA LYS A 466 18.15 -9.17 -2.72
C LYS A 466 19.05 -8.17 -3.41
N LYS A 467 18.82 -7.88 -4.69
CA LYS A 467 19.57 -6.88 -5.44
C LYS A 467 19.40 -5.50 -4.80
N TYR A 468 18.16 -5.17 -4.46
CA TYR A 468 17.84 -3.92 -3.83
C TYR A 468 18.54 -3.76 -2.46
N TYR A 469 18.60 -4.81 -1.65
CA TYR A 469 19.38 -4.86 -0.42
C TYR A 469 20.88 -4.70 -0.65
N ALA A 470 21.45 -5.33 -1.67
CA ALA A 470 22.87 -5.14 -1.98
C ALA A 470 23.21 -3.68 -2.33
N ASP A 471 22.28 -2.96 -2.97
CA ASP A 471 22.47 -1.57 -3.38
C ASP A 471 22.19 -0.56 -2.25
N ASN A 472 21.31 -0.89 -1.30
CA ASN A 472 20.79 0.06 -0.32
C ASN A 472 21.07 -0.32 1.14
N CYS A 473 21.60 -1.51 1.42
CA CYS A 473 21.84 -1.99 2.77
C CYS A 473 23.09 -2.86 2.93
N SER A 474 24.14 -2.28 3.53
CA SER A 474 25.42 -2.96 3.70
C SER A 474 25.37 -4.22 4.59
N GLU A 475 24.47 -4.26 5.58
CA GLU A 475 24.32 -5.41 6.48
C GLU A 475 23.66 -6.62 5.78
N CYS A 476 22.90 -6.37 4.72
CA CYS A 476 22.22 -7.39 3.91
C CYS A 476 23.00 -7.82 2.66
N SER A 477 24.24 -7.36 2.50
CA SER A 477 25.03 -7.62 1.28
C SER A 477 25.23 -9.12 1.00
N ASN A 478 25.14 -9.95 2.04
CA ASN A 478 25.49 -11.37 2.01
C ASN A 478 24.31 -12.32 2.27
N ILE A 479 23.06 -11.88 2.05
CA ILE A 479 21.91 -12.79 2.18
C ILE A 479 22.03 -13.99 1.21
N PRO A 480 21.52 -15.18 1.59
CA PRO A 480 21.67 -16.40 0.79
C PRO A 480 21.10 -16.29 -0.63
N ASN A 481 21.54 -17.16 -1.53
CA ASN A 481 20.93 -17.25 -2.86
C ASN A 481 19.64 -18.05 -2.79
N PHE A 482 18.70 -17.75 -3.69
CA PHE A 482 17.51 -18.57 -3.85
C PHE A 482 17.94 -20.01 -4.22
N PRO A 483 17.35 -21.06 -3.60
CA PRO A 483 17.66 -22.45 -3.94
C PRO A 483 17.37 -22.77 -5.41
N GLU A 484 18.19 -23.62 -6.02
CA GLU A 484 17.95 -24.02 -7.41
C GLU A 484 16.58 -24.71 -7.56
N ILE A 485 15.75 -24.18 -8.46
CA ILE A 485 14.46 -24.78 -8.81
C ILE A 485 14.75 -25.97 -9.71
N LYS A 486 14.55 -27.17 -9.19
CA LYS A 486 14.60 -28.38 -10.01
C LYS A 486 13.38 -28.35 -10.93
N THR A 487 13.62 -28.24 -12.23
CA THR A 487 12.56 -28.43 -13.23
C THR A 487 12.54 -29.90 -13.65
N SER A 488 11.36 -30.37 -14.04
CA SER A 488 11.23 -31.61 -14.79
C SER A 488 12.02 -31.47 -16.10
N GLN A 489 13.29 -31.89 -16.11
CA GLN A 489 13.92 -32.26 -17.36
C GLN A 489 13.14 -33.48 -17.85
N PHE A 490 12.27 -33.29 -18.84
CA PHE A 490 12.01 -34.37 -19.77
C PHE A 490 13.39 -34.75 -20.32
N SER A 491 13.96 -35.81 -19.77
CA SER A 491 14.93 -36.60 -20.50
C SER A 491 14.21 -36.97 -21.78
N VAL A 492 14.47 -36.19 -22.84
CA VAL A 492 14.47 -36.74 -24.18
C VAL A 492 15.48 -37.87 -24.04
N GLU A 493 14.99 -39.08 -23.81
CA GLU A 493 15.68 -40.25 -24.28
C GLU A 493 15.89 -39.94 -25.76
N SER A 494 17.07 -39.42 -26.07
CA SER A 494 17.60 -39.44 -27.41
C SER A 494 17.48 -40.90 -27.77
N SER A 495 16.46 -41.22 -28.55
CA SER A 495 16.31 -42.51 -29.17
C SER A 495 17.59 -42.65 -29.96
N THR A 496 18.52 -43.43 -29.40
CA THR A 496 19.82 -43.67 -29.99
C THR A 496 19.54 -44.13 -31.40
N PRO A 497 19.98 -43.41 -32.46
CA PRO A 497 20.06 -44.04 -33.75
C PRO A 497 21.04 -45.20 -33.53
N SER A 498 20.59 -46.42 -33.78
CA SER A 498 21.45 -47.60 -33.87
C SER A 498 22.42 -47.41 -35.02
N HIS A 499 23.46 -46.59 -34.81
CA HIS A 499 24.60 -46.52 -35.71
C HIS A 499 25.61 -47.57 -35.26
N VAL A 500 25.53 -48.69 -35.95
CA VAL A 500 26.62 -49.65 -36.08
C VAL A 500 27.86 -48.89 -36.55
N GLN A 501 28.84 -48.77 -35.67
CA GLN A 501 30.27 -48.71 -35.99
C GLN A 501 30.86 -49.98 -35.34
N ASP A 502 31.73 -50.76 -35.95
CA ASP A 502 32.75 -50.45 -36.93
C ASP A 502 33.20 -51.80 -37.51
N ASN A 503 33.82 -51.78 -38.68
CA ASN A 503 35.05 -52.55 -38.84
C ASN A 503 35.78 -52.04 -40.08
N SER A 504 36.72 -51.15 -39.80
CA SER A 504 37.97 -50.97 -40.55
C SER A 504 38.54 -52.30 -41.06
N HIS A 505 38.94 -52.36 -42.34
CA HIS A 505 40.28 -52.80 -42.73
C HIS A 505 40.55 -52.54 -44.23
N SER A 506 41.49 -51.63 -44.46
CA SER A 506 42.61 -51.69 -45.43
C SER A 506 42.55 -52.71 -46.59
N SER A 507 42.49 -52.15 -47.81
CA SER A 507 43.47 -52.34 -48.90
C SER A 507 43.81 -53.75 -49.41
N LEU A 508 43.53 -54.02 -50.70
CA LEU A 508 44.52 -54.17 -51.80
C LEU A 508 44.01 -55.10 -52.92
N GLN A 509 44.29 -54.66 -54.16
CA GLN A 509 44.53 -55.43 -55.40
C GLN A 509 43.37 -56.31 -55.91
N GLY A 510 42.94 -56.21 -57.16
CA GLY A 510 43.76 -56.23 -58.36
C GLY A 510 43.45 -57.53 -59.09
N SER A 511 42.74 -57.40 -60.21
CA SER A 511 42.61 -58.32 -61.35
C SER A 511 42.77 -59.84 -61.13
N GLU A 512 41.70 -60.59 -61.33
CA GLU A 512 41.46 -61.39 -62.55
C GLU A 512 39.96 -61.72 -62.69
#